data_AF-A0A267T9G5-F1
#
_entry.id   AF-A0A267T9G5-F1
#
_cell.length_a   1.000
_cell.length_b   1.000
_cell.length_c   1.000
_cell.angle_alpha   90.00
_cell.angle_beta   90.00
_cell.angle_gamma   90.00
#
_symmetry.space_group_name_H-M   'P 1'
#
loop_
_entity.id
_entity.type
_entity.pdbx_description
1 polymer ?
#
loop_
_entity_poly.entity_id
_entity_poly.type
_entity_poly.pdbx_seq_one_letter_code
_entity_poly.pdbx_strand_id
1 'polypeptide(L)'
;MNMLKSSIILGITMGGLIACQNIKGDPSPTDSVNSTGTVDTTGTSNNASNTGTSTLQCGTTGSNASKGDSVCFTTQILPFFVSNCATSGCHDSKTHADGYDLTSYTKIMKGITAGSPSKSKLYTVMLRTDNERMPPPPAQPLSKTQTDLIAKWITQGAREVNCAVVVDTQNVTFSKTIMPLLTTNCVGCHKTGSLSGGVSLENYAQVKSYVDSKRLWGSLNSLMGYSPMPPIGKLTDCQLTVVKKWIDAGAKND
;
A
#
# COMPACT_ATOMS: atom_id res chain seq x y z
N MET A 1 -55.49 28.14 42.27
CA MET A 1 -54.57 29.06 41.56
C MET A 1 -53.28 28.34 41.30
N ASN A 2 -52.94 28.23 40.01
CA ASN A 2 -51.77 27.57 39.44
C ASN A 2 -50.46 28.07 40.04
N MET A 3 -49.42 27.23 39.99
CA MET A 3 -48.19 27.49 39.22
C MET A 3 -47.33 26.21 39.21
N LEU A 4 -47.18 25.64 38.01
CA LEU A 4 -46.32 24.52 37.68
C LEU A 4 -44.85 24.88 37.98
N LYS A 5 -44.09 23.97 38.60
CA LYS A 5 -42.62 24.03 38.60
C LYS A 5 -42.09 23.11 37.51
N SER A 6 -41.34 23.74 36.61
CA SER A 6 -40.82 23.20 35.36
C SER A 6 -39.69 22.19 35.58
N SER A 7 -39.77 21.06 34.88
CA SER A 7 -38.72 20.06 34.74
C SER A 7 -37.60 20.58 33.83
N ILE A 8 -36.34 20.46 34.26
CA ILE A 8 -35.17 20.56 33.37
C ILE A 8 -34.51 19.19 33.36
N ILE A 9 -34.84 18.41 32.34
CA ILE A 9 -34.15 17.19 31.96
C ILE A 9 -32.97 17.64 31.09
N LEU A 10 -31.75 17.55 31.64
CA LEU A 10 -30.52 17.77 30.87
C LEU A 10 -30.30 16.54 29.98
N GLY A 11 -30.84 16.60 28.76
CA GLY A 11 -30.61 15.60 27.73
C GLY A 11 -29.15 15.59 27.31
N ILE A 12 -28.43 14.53 27.67
CA ILE A 12 -27.09 14.22 27.16
C ILE A 12 -27.26 13.86 25.68
N THR A 13 -26.93 14.81 24.82
CA THR A 13 -26.91 14.62 23.37
C THR A 13 -25.70 13.76 22.98
N MET A 14 -25.98 12.50 22.64
CA MET A 14 -25.48 11.78 21.46
C MET A 14 -24.06 12.16 20.96
N GLY A 15 -23.02 11.65 21.60
CA GLY A 15 -21.69 11.52 21.00
C GLY A 15 -21.62 10.22 20.19
N GLY A 16 -22.17 10.25 18.97
CA GLY A 16 -22.18 9.10 18.07
C GLY A 16 -20.77 8.63 17.71
N LEU A 17 -20.55 7.31 17.80
CA LEU A 17 -19.44 6.62 17.18
C LEU A 17 -19.37 7.02 15.70
N ILE A 18 -18.35 7.80 15.32
CA ILE A 18 -17.98 7.90 13.90
C ILE A 18 -17.15 6.65 13.60
N ALA A 19 -17.87 5.56 13.36
CA ALA A 19 -17.34 4.42 12.63
C ALA A 19 -16.94 4.92 11.22
N CYS A 20 -15.77 4.51 10.75
CA CYS A 20 -15.30 4.74 9.39
C CYS A 20 -16.30 4.17 8.38
N GLN A 21 -17.24 4.99 7.91
CA GLN A 21 -18.19 4.60 6.88
C GLN A 21 -18.01 5.47 5.63
N ASN A 22 -17.68 4.77 4.54
CA ASN A 22 -18.15 4.99 3.18
C ASN A 22 -17.81 6.34 2.52
N ILE A 23 -16.66 6.37 1.83
CA ILE A 23 -16.50 7.21 0.64
C ILE A 23 -17.26 6.57 -0.53
N LYS A 24 -18.13 7.38 -1.15
CA LYS A 24 -19.02 7.00 -2.24
C LYS A 24 -18.21 6.51 -3.45
N GLY A 25 -18.70 5.46 -4.12
CA GLY A 25 -18.18 5.01 -5.40
C GLY A 25 -18.53 6.03 -6.48
N ASP A 26 -17.52 6.44 -7.25
CA ASP A 26 -17.69 7.31 -8.41
C ASP A 26 -18.15 6.53 -9.65
N PRO A 27 -18.91 7.15 -10.55
CA PRO A 27 -19.43 6.50 -11.76
C PRO A 27 -18.35 6.22 -12.81
N SER A 28 -18.53 5.13 -13.54
CA SER A 28 -17.69 4.66 -14.64
C SER A 28 -17.71 5.65 -15.83
N PRO A 29 -16.56 6.08 -16.39
CA PRO A 29 -16.54 6.84 -17.63
C PRO A 29 -16.64 5.90 -18.85
N THR A 30 -17.64 6.14 -19.69
CA THR A 30 -17.75 5.62 -21.06
C THR A 30 -16.82 6.39 -22.01
N ASP A 31 -16.49 5.72 -23.12
CA ASP A 31 -15.38 5.98 -24.03
C ASP A 31 -15.20 7.41 -24.58
N SER A 32 -13.94 7.83 -24.71
CA SER A 32 -13.31 8.30 -25.96
C SER A 32 -11.93 8.91 -25.68
N VAL A 33 -10.86 8.34 -26.25
CA VAL A 33 -9.56 9.00 -26.30
C VAL A 33 -9.00 8.90 -27.71
N ASN A 34 -9.07 10.02 -28.43
CA ASN A 34 -8.12 10.38 -29.46
C ASN A 34 -7.23 11.47 -28.86
N SER A 35 -5.94 11.20 -28.65
CA SER A 35 -4.90 12.24 -28.73
C SER A 35 -3.52 11.61 -28.76
N THR A 36 -2.88 11.80 -29.91
CA THR A 36 -1.44 11.92 -30.13
C THR A 36 -0.77 12.70 -29.01
N GLY A 37 0.32 12.15 -28.47
CA GLY A 37 1.18 12.79 -27.47
C GLY A 37 2.57 12.16 -27.55
N THR A 38 3.49 12.87 -28.20
CA THR A 38 4.89 12.54 -28.38
C THR A 38 5.61 12.38 -27.04
N VAL A 39 6.20 11.21 -26.80
CA VAL A 39 7.12 10.96 -25.69
C VAL A 39 8.52 11.38 -26.13
N ASP A 40 9.06 12.37 -25.42
CA ASP A 40 10.44 12.83 -25.50
C ASP A 40 11.36 11.77 -24.87
N THR A 41 12.22 11.17 -25.70
CA THR A 41 13.20 10.15 -25.33
C THR A 41 14.57 10.80 -25.19
N THR A 42 14.99 11.10 -23.95
CA THR A 42 16.39 11.40 -23.65
C THR A 42 16.91 10.61 -22.44
N GLY A 43 17.78 9.62 -22.73
CA GLY A 43 18.81 9.02 -21.85
C GLY A 43 18.32 7.97 -20.84
N THR A 44 18.82 6.72 -20.78
CA THR A 44 20.13 6.18 -21.16
C THR A 44 19.99 4.70 -21.49
N SER A 45 20.46 4.32 -22.68
CA SER A 45 20.66 2.94 -23.13
C SER A 45 21.84 2.31 -22.39
N ASN A 46 21.65 1.09 -21.89
CA ASN A 46 22.75 0.14 -21.70
C ASN A 46 22.36 -1.18 -22.38
N ASN A 47 23.06 -1.49 -23.47
CA ASN A 47 22.87 -2.69 -24.29
C ASN A 47 23.88 -3.80 -23.91
N ALA A 48 23.30 -4.95 -23.52
CA ALA A 48 23.71 -6.35 -23.67
C ALA A 48 25.09 -6.87 -23.22
N SER A 49 25.05 -7.96 -22.43
CA SER A 49 25.55 -9.26 -22.90
C SER A 49 24.85 -10.43 -22.19
N ASN A 50 24.80 -11.55 -22.92
CA ASN A 50 23.89 -12.69 -22.85
C ASN A 50 24.37 -13.82 -21.92
N THR A 51 23.53 -14.23 -20.97
CA THR A 51 23.33 -15.63 -20.54
C THR A 51 21.86 -15.76 -20.11
N GLY A 52 21.19 -16.84 -20.52
CA GLY A 52 19.73 -17.04 -20.39
C GLY A 52 19.19 -17.13 -18.95
N THR A 53 19.03 -16.00 -18.27
CA THR A 53 18.32 -15.90 -17.00
C THR A 53 17.04 -15.07 -17.14
N SER A 54 15.93 -15.74 -16.82
CA SER A 54 14.51 -15.36 -16.97
C SER A 54 14.01 -14.24 -16.04
N THR A 55 14.89 -13.39 -15.54
CA THR A 55 14.59 -12.47 -14.44
C THR A 55 15.01 -11.06 -14.84
N LEU A 56 14.07 -10.11 -14.90
CA LEU A 56 14.47 -8.70 -14.99
C LEU A 56 14.82 -8.24 -13.59
N GLN A 57 16.08 -7.86 -13.41
CA GLN A 57 16.53 -7.18 -12.21
C GLN A 57 16.24 -5.69 -12.38
N CYS A 58 15.34 -5.17 -11.56
CA CYS A 58 14.88 -3.80 -11.70
C CYS A 58 15.36 -2.92 -10.56
N GLY A 59 16.43 -2.19 -10.82
CA GLY A 59 16.92 -1.09 -10.01
C GLY A 59 18.35 -0.71 -10.40
N THR A 60 18.67 0.58 -10.38
CA THR A 60 20.07 1.02 -10.26
C THR A 60 20.51 0.79 -8.83
N THR A 61 21.61 0.06 -8.64
CA THR A 61 22.33 -0.02 -7.36
C THR A 61 22.83 1.37 -7.01
N GLY A 62 22.00 2.19 -6.36
CA GLY A 62 22.49 3.32 -5.58
C GLY A 62 23.38 2.81 -4.45
N SER A 63 24.10 3.70 -3.77
CA SER A 63 25.05 3.37 -2.69
C SER A 63 24.43 2.57 -1.51
N ASN A 64 23.11 2.35 -1.51
CA ASN A 64 22.33 1.47 -0.63
C ASN A 64 21.81 0.20 -1.36
N ALA A 65 22.63 -0.42 -2.22
CA ALA A 65 22.29 -1.65 -2.92
C ALA A 65 22.02 -2.81 -1.95
N SER A 66 20.98 -3.61 -2.25
CA SER A 66 20.63 -4.81 -1.50
C SER A 66 21.81 -5.79 -1.41
N LYS A 67 22.20 -6.16 -0.19
CA LYS A 67 23.06 -7.33 0.04
C LYS A 67 22.16 -8.51 0.39
N GLY A 68 22.06 -9.51 -0.49
CA GLY A 68 21.35 -10.78 -0.23
C GLY A 68 19.95 -10.58 0.39
N ASP A 69 19.75 -11.11 1.59
CA ASP A 69 18.50 -11.11 2.36
C ASP A 69 18.02 -9.73 2.88
N SER A 70 18.54 -8.62 2.33
CA SER A 70 18.16 -7.27 2.77
C SER A 70 16.68 -7.00 2.52
N VAL A 71 16.01 -6.47 3.54
CA VAL A 71 14.63 -6.00 3.43
C VAL A 71 14.63 -4.61 2.81
N CYS A 72 13.81 -4.43 1.79
CA CYS A 72 13.78 -3.26 0.94
C CYS A 72 12.81 -2.24 1.50
N PHE A 73 13.31 -1.07 1.88
CA PHE A 73 12.45 -0.07 2.48
C PHE A 73 11.39 0.40 1.49
N THR A 74 11.81 0.81 0.30
CA THR A 74 10.96 1.44 -0.73
C THR A 74 9.83 0.54 -1.21
N THR A 75 10.07 -0.78 -1.28
CA THR A 75 9.14 -1.73 -1.91
C THR A 75 8.47 -2.71 -0.94
N GLN A 76 8.93 -2.79 0.31
CA GLN A 76 8.36 -3.68 1.32
C GLN A 76 7.91 -2.95 2.59
N ILE A 77 8.69 -2.00 3.09
CA ILE A 77 8.42 -1.35 4.38
C ILE A 77 7.54 -0.11 4.25
N LEU A 78 7.87 0.79 3.32
CA LEU A 78 7.08 1.99 3.10
C LEU A 78 5.64 1.65 2.65
N PRO A 79 5.41 0.73 1.69
CA PRO A 79 4.05 0.35 1.32
C PRO A 79 3.29 -0.29 2.50
N PHE A 80 3.99 -1.02 3.37
CA PHE A 80 3.38 -1.58 4.58
C PHE A 80 2.85 -0.48 5.51
N PHE A 81 3.68 0.50 5.86
CA PHE A 81 3.27 1.60 6.75
C PHE A 81 2.17 2.46 6.12
N VAL A 82 2.27 2.77 4.83
CA VAL A 82 1.26 3.55 4.11
C VAL A 82 -0.08 2.81 4.08
N SER A 83 -0.07 1.51 3.76
CA SER A 83 -1.32 0.75 3.55
C SER A 83 -1.99 0.28 4.84
N ASN A 84 -1.24 0.14 5.94
CA ASN A 84 -1.76 -0.42 7.20
C ASN A 84 -1.83 0.59 8.34
N CYS A 85 -1.20 1.76 8.22
CA CYS A 85 -1.07 2.72 9.33
C CYS A 85 -1.34 4.18 8.93
N ALA A 86 -0.85 4.61 7.75
CA ALA A 86 -0.96 5.99 7.29
C ALA A 86 -2.27 6.27 6.55
N THR A 87 -3.39 5.82 7.11
CA THR A 87 -4.74 6.07 6.57
C THR A 87 -5.32 7.38 7.10
N SER A 88 -6.22 7.99 6.33
CA SER A 88 -6.94 9.20 6.75
C SER A 88 -7.60 9.00 8.11
N GLY A 89 -7.39 9.93 9.05
CA GLY A 89 -7.88 9.81 10.42
C GLY A 89 -6.94 9.05 11.37
N CYS A 90 -5.83 8.49 10.87
CA CYS A 90 -4.83 7.76 11.66
C CYS A 90 -3.46 8.44 11.50
N HIS A 91 -2.43 7.71 11.05
CA HIS A 91 -1.05 8.21 11.02
C HIS A 91 -0.62 8.74 9.64
N ASP A 92 -1.54 9.40 8.93
CA ASP A 92 -1.25 10.06 7.66
C ASP A 92 -0.60 11.44 7.86
N SER A 93 -0.30 12.13 6.76
CA SER A 93 0.31 13.46 6.78
C SER A 93 -0.65 14.60 7.08
N LYS A 94 -1.90 14.32 7.47
CA LYS A 94 -2.89 15.34 7.80
C LYS A 94 -3.33 15.20 9.26
N THR A 95 -3.80 14.03 9.63
CA THR A 95 -4.27 13.70 10.97
C THR A 95 -3.11 13.50 11.95
N HIS A 96 -2.04 12.81 11.55
CA HIS A 96 -0.88 12.53 12.41
C HIS A 96 -1.27 12.02 13.82
N ALA A 97 -2.17 11.05 13.91
CA ALA A 97 -2.67 10.55 15.19
C ALA A 97 -1.50 10.19 16.13
N ASP A 98 -1.60 10.60 17.39
CA ASP A 98 -0.55 10.50 18.41
C ASP A 98 0.82 11.10 18.00
N GLY A 99 0.81 12.06 17.07
CA GLY A 99 2.00 12.75 16.57
C GLY A 99 2.81 11.98 15.54
N TYR A 100 2.32 10.85 15.03
CA TYR A 100 3.01 10.04 14.03
C TYR A 100 2.44 10.27 12.63
N ASP A 101 3.34 10.58 11.71
CA ASP A 101 3.11 10.47 10.27
C ASP A 101 4.02 9.38 9.73
N LEU A 102 3.43 8.40 9.07
CA LEU A 102 4.10 7.17 8.62
C LEU A 102 4.20 7.11 7.09
N THR A 103 4.25 8.26 6.43
CA THR A 103 4.25 8.40 4.96
C THR A 103 5.64 8.47 4.32
N SER A 104 6.72 8.44 5.11
CA SER A 104 8.10 8.50 4.58
C SER A 104 9.13 7.92 5.55
N TYR A 105 10.31 7.57 5.04
CA TYR A 105 11.42 7.02 5.84
C TYR A 105 11.74 7.86 7.07
N THR A 106 12.06 9.14 6.87
CA THR A 106 12.45 10.08 7.92
C THR A 106 11.41 10.18 9.03
N LYS A 107 10.12 10.11 8.69
CA LYS A 107 9.03 10.21 9.67
C LYS A 107 8.78 8.89 10.40
N ILE A 108 8.83 7.76 9.69
CA ILE A 108 8.75 6.41 10.28
C ILE A 108 9.89 6.20 11.28
N MET A 109 11.11 6.62 10.95
CA MET A 109 12.28 6.43 11.81
C MET A 109 12.16 7.12 13.17
N LYS A 110 11.27 8.11 13.35
CA LYS A 110 11.01 8.74 14.67
C LYS A 110 10.53 7.74 15.72
N GLY A 111 9.89 6.65 15.31
CA GLY A 111 9.41 5.59 16.21
C GLY A 111 10.19 4.28 16.12
N ILE A 112 11.33 4.28 15.43
CA ILE A 112 12.17 3.09 15.18
C ILE A 112 13.57 3.32 15.74
N THR A 113 14.05 2.36 16.53
CA THR A 113 15.44 2.28 16.97
C THR A 113 16.15 1.24 16.10
N ALA A 114 17.04 1.69 15.21
CA ALA A 114 17.80 0.82 14.32
C ALA A 114 18.52 -0.31 15.10
N GLY A 115 18.39 -1.54 14.60
CA GLY A 115 18.97 -2.74 15.22
C GLY A 115 18.21 -3.26 16.45
N SER A 116 17.19 -2.56 16.95
CA SER A 116 16.50 -2.94 18.18
C SER A 116 14.98 -2.87 18.04
N PRO A 117 14.34 -3.98 17.60
CA PRO A 117 12.88 -4.07 17.55
C PRO A 117 12.22 -3.80 18.91
N SER A 118 12.79 -4.34 20.00
CA SER A 118 12.25 -4.15 21.36
C SER A 118 12.31 -2.69 21.87
N LYS A 119 13.20 -1.86 21.31
CA LYS A 119 13.28 -0.42 21.60
C LYS A 119 12.57 0.45 20.56
N SER A 120 11.87 -0.16 19.60
CA SER A 120 11.14 0.55 18.56
C SER A 120 9.67 0.67 18.96
N LYS A 121 9.22 1.88 19.30
CA LYS A 121 7.84 2.11 19.74
C LYS A 121 6.82 1.66 18.70
N LEU A 122 7.03 1.99 17.42
CA LEU A 122 6.13 1.60 16.34
C LEU A 122 6.03 0.08 16.19
N TYR A 123 7.11 -0.66 16.44
CA TYR A 123 7.09 -2.12 16.37
C TYR A 123 6.41 -2.74 17.59
N THR A 124 6.72 -2.25 18.80
CA THR A 124 6.16 -2.83 20.03
C THR A 124 4.65 -2.65 20.15
N VAL A 125 4.09 -1.54 19.64
CA VAL A 125 2.63 -1.34 19.62
C VAL A 125 1.92 -2.28 18.64
N MET A 126 2.58 -2.73 17.56
CA MET A 126 2.03 -3.73 16.63
C MET A 126 1.86 -5.11 17.27
N LEU A 127 2.61 -5.40 18.34
CA LEU A 127 2.61 -6.70 19.01
C LEU A 127 1.67 -6.80 20.21
N ARG A 128 1.04 -5.68 20.62
CA ARG A 128 0.15 -5.69 21.78
C ARG A 128 -1.10 -6.51 21.49
N THR A 129 -1.70 -7.04 22.55
CA THR A 129 -2.93 -7.84 22.50
C THR A 129 -4.14 -7.12 23.07
N ASP A 130 -3.94 -5.97 23.70
CA ASP A 130 -5.00 -5.14 24.26
C ASP A 130 -5.54 -4.10 23.25
N ASN A 131 -6.36 -3.17 23.76
CA ASN A 131 -6.99 -2.13 22.94
C ASN A 131 -6.03 -1.02 22.51
N GLU A 132 -4.79 -1.02 23.01
CA GLU A 132 -3.74 -0.08 22.59
C GLU A 132 -2.86 -0.65 21.47
N ARG A 133 -3.17 -1.85 20.96
CA ARG A 133 -2.49 -2.42 19.81
C ARG A 133 -2.74 -1.61 18.54
N MET A 134 -1.80 -1.66 17.61
CA MET A 134 -1.95 -1.07 16.27
C MET A 134 -2.00 -2.16 15.19
N PRO A 135 -2.97 -2.11 14.24
CA PRO A 135 -4.10 -1.18 14.20
C PRO A 135 -5.10 -1.42 15.35
N PRO A 136 -5.82 -0.37 15.82
CA PRO A 136 -6.71 -0.50 16.96
C PRO A 136 -7.94 -1.35 16.60
N PRO A 137 -8.52 -2.10 17.57
CA PRO A 137 -9.80 -2.76 17.35
C PRO A 137 -10.87 -1.73 16.91
N PRO A 138 -11.80 -2.11 16.02
CA PRO A 138 -12.15 -3.47 15.59
C PRO A 138 -11.30 -4.02 14.43
N ALA A 139 -10.26 -3.29 13.96
CA ALA A 139 -9.39 -3.79 12.90
C ALA A 139 -8.68 -5.09 13.35
N GLN A 140 -8.54 -6.02 12.42
CA GLN A 140 -7.83 -7.27 12.68
C GLN A 140 -6.35 -6.98 12.99
N PRO A 141 -5.73 -7.71 13.94
CA PRO A 141 -4.31 -7.61 14.20
C PRO A 141 -3.48 -7.89 12.94
N LEU A 142 -2.27 -7.33 12.89
CA LEU A 142 -1.30 -7.67 11.86
C LEU A 142 -0.90 -9.15 11.98
N SER A 143 -0.72 -9.82 10.85
CA SER A 143 -0.24 -11.20 10.83
C SER A 143 1.20 -11.31 11.31
N LYS A 144 1.58 -12.48 11.79
CA LYS A 144 2.97 -12.74 12.20
C LYS A 144 3.97 -12.50 11.08
N THR A 145 3.65 -12.87 9.84
CA THR A 145 4.53 -12.62 8.68
C THR A 145 4.77 -11.13 8.45
N GLN A 146 3.75 -10.29 8.64
CA GLN A 146 3.88 -8.85 8.52
C GLN A 146 4.77 -8.26 9.62
N THR A 147 4.55 -8.66 10.88
CA THR A 147 5.38 -8.17 11.99
C THR A 147 6.81 -8.70 11.90
N ASP A 148 7.03 -9.95 11.46
CA ASP A 148 8.36 -10.53 11.22
C ASP A 148 9.14 -9.75 10.12
N LEU A 149 8.46 -9.26 9.07
CA LEU A 149 9.08 -8.42 8.03
C LEU A 149 9.61 -7.10 8.62
N ILE A 150 8.79 -6.44 9.46
CA ILE A 150 9.19 -5.20 10.13
C ILE A 150 10.33 -5.47 11.12
N ALA A 151 10.24 -6.56 11.90
CA ALA A 151 11.29 -6.97 12.83
C ALA A 151 12.62 -7.20 12.11
N LYS A 152 12.60 -7.90 10.96
CA LYS A 152 13.77 -8.18 10.14
C LYS A 152 14.40 -6.89 9.63
N TRP A 153 13.62 -5.96 9.08
CA TRP A 153 14.13 -4.66 8.61
C TRP A 153 14.77 -3.85 9.74
N ILE A 154 14.12 -3.77 10.91
CA ILE A 154 14.69 -3.07 12.07
C ILE A 154 16.00 -3.74 12.51
N THR A 155 16.02 -5.06 12.63
CA THR A 155 17.21 -5.85 13.00
C THR A 155 18.36 -5.63 12.02
N GLN A 156 18.06 -5.48 10.73
CA GLN A 156 19.04 -5.15 9.70
C GLN A 156 19.53 -3.69 9.75
N GLY A 157 19.13 -2.92 10.76
CA GLY A 157 19.57 -1.54 10.97
C GLY A 157 18.61 -0.50 10.42
N ALA A 158 17.37 -0.88 10.06
CA ALA A 158 16.32 0.02 9.59
C ALA A 158 16.78 0.97 8.46
N ARG A 159 17.61 0.46 7.54
CA ARG A 159 18.17 1.26 6.44
C ARG A 159 17.12 1.53 5.38
N GLU A 160 17.21 2.69 4.73
CA GLU A 160 16.44 3.02 3.52
C GLU A 160 17.03 2.29 2.30
N VAL A 161 17.01 0.96 2.34
CA VAL A 161 17.52 0.12 1.26
C VAL A 161 16.56 0.20 0.08
N ASN A 162 17.07 0.67 -1.06
CA ASN A 162 16.36 0.54 -2.32
C ASN A 162 16.91 -0.70 -3.03
N CYS A 163 16.20 -1.80 -2.93
CA CYS A 163 16.60 -3.01 -3.63
C CYS A 163 16.18 -2.92 -5.09
N ALA A 164 17.02 -3.47 -5.97
CA ALA A 164 16.51 -3.90 -7.24
C ALA A 164 15.47 -5.01 -6.99
N VAL A 165 14.22 -4.81 -7.41
CA VAL A 165 13.22 -5.87 -7.34
C VAL A 165 13.54 -6.84 -8.46
N VAL A 166 13.85 -8.09 -8.09
CA VAL A 166 13.93 -9.18 -9.05
C VAL A 166 12.51 -9.68 -9.23
N VAL A 167 11.92 -9.41 -10.39
CA VAL A 167 10.64 -9.99 -10.79
C VAL A 167 10.90 -10.98 -11.93
N ASP A 168 10.27 -12.14 -11.86
CA ASP A 168 10.17 -13.00 -13.04
C ASP A 168 9.29 -12.27 -14.05
N THR A 169 9.83 -12.06 -15.25
CA THR A 169 9.11 -11.33 -16.31
C THR A 169 8.85 -12.18 -17.53
N GLN A 170 9.20 -13.47 -17.48
CA GLN A 170 8.84 -14.44 -18.49
C GLN A 170 7.66 -15.31 -18.03
N ASN A 171 7.65 -15.76 -16.78
CA ASN A 171 6.58 -16.59 -16.23
C ASN A 171 5.66 -15.80 -15.31
N VAL A 172 5.12 -14.69 -15.83
CA VAL A 172 4.22 -13.83 -15.05
C VAL A 172 2.87 -14.52 -14.88
N THR A 173 2.47 -14.61 -13.62
CA THR A 173 1.45 -15.51 -13.12
C THR A 173 0.63 -14.75 -12.08
N PHE A 174 -0.70 -14.91 -12.06
CA PHE A 174 -1.53 -14.24 -11.06
C PHE A 174 -1.12 -14.67 -9.65
N SER A 175 -1.05 -15.97 -9.38
CA SER A 175 -0.79 -16.53 -8.05
C SER A 175 0.63 -16.27 -7.54
N LYS A 176 1.65 -16.32 -8.40
CA LYS A 176 3.07 -16.21 -7.99
C LYS A 176 3.65 -14.82 -8.15
N THR A 177 3.11 -13.99 -9.05
CA THR A 177 3.67 -12.66 -9.34
C THR A 177 2.74 -11.54 -8.92
N ILE A 178 1.48 -11.56 -9.40
CA ILE A 178 0.57 -10.44 -9.23
C ILE A 178 -0.01 -10.38 -7.81
N MET A 179 -0.48 -11.52 -7.28
CA MET A 179 -1.12 -11.55 -5.97
C MET A 179 -0.16 -11.17 -4.83
N PRO A 180 1.11 -11.61 -4.79
CA PRO A 180 2.07 -11.11 -3.80
C PRO A 180 2.32 -9.60 -3.90
N LEU A 181 2.35 -9.05 -5.13
CA LEU A 181 2.50 -7.61 -5.35
C LEU A 181 1.28 -6.85 -4.81
N LEU A 182 0.06 -7.29 -5.11
CA LEU A 182 -1.18 -6.68 -4.60
C LEU A 182 -1.29 -6.80 -3.07
N THR A 183 -0.93 -7.96 -2.53
CA THR A 183 -0.93 -8.21 -1.08
C THR A 183 -0.01 -7.22 -0.35
N THR A 184 1.17 -6.98 -0.91
CA THR A 184 2.18 -6.11 -0.33
C THR A 184 1.80 -4.63 -0.43
N ASN A 185 1.24 -4.20 -1.58
CA ASN A 185 1.12 -2.78 -1.90
C ASN A 185 -0.31 -2.24 -1.88
N CYS A 186 -1.34 -3.11 -1.78
CA CYS A 186 -2.72 -2.70 -2.04
C CYS A 186 -3.73 -3.26 -1.01
N VAL A 187 -3.59 -4.52 -0.62
CA VAL A 187 -4.58 -5.23 0.22
C VAL A 187 -4.69 -4.65 1.65
N GLY A 188 -3.74 -3.82 2.10
CA GLY A 188 -3.91 -3.10 3.39
C GLY A 188 -5.16 -2.21 3.42
N CYS A 189 -5.46 -1.55 2.29
CA CYS A 189 -6.59 -0.64 2.12
C CYS A 189 -7.69 -1.17 1.17
N HIS A 190 -7.45 -2.25 0.44
CA HIS A 190 -8.38 -2.82 -0.56
C HIS A 190 -8.71 -4.28 -0.25
N LYS A 191 -9.29 -4.53 0.93
CA LYS A 191 -9.66 -5.85 1.42
C LYS A 191 -11.01 -5.87 2.12
N THR A 192 -11.58 -7.04 2.32
CA THR A 192 -12.77 -7.22 3.15
C THR A 192 -12.53 -6.62 4.54
N GLY A 193 -13.44 -5.74 4.99
CA GLY A 193 -13.31 -4.98 6.24
C GLY A 193 -12.46 -3.71 6.18
N SER A 194 -11.79 -3.45 5.05
CA SER A 194 -11.09 -2.19 4.73
C SER A 194 -11.21 -1.96 3.22
N LEU A 195 -12.42 -1.61 2.75
CA LEU A 195 -12.78 -1.49 1.33
C LEU A 195 -12.64 -0.05 0.83
N SER A 196 -11.41 0.47 0.77
CA SER A 196 -11.18 1.82 0.26
C SER A 196 -11.67 1.93 -1.19
N GLY A 197 -12.54 2.91 -1.46
CA GLY A 197 -13.16 3.10 -2.77
C GLY A 197 -14.06 1.93 -3.23
N GLY A 198 -14.54 1.09 -2.29
CA GLY A 198 -15.38 -0.07 -2.62
C GLY A 198 -14.63 -1.16 -3.40
N VAL A 199 -13.30 -1.20 -3.31
CA VAL A 199 -12.43 -2.10 -4.08
C VAL A 199 -11.85 -3.19 -3.19
N SER A 200 -11.90 -4.43 -3.65
CA SER A 200 -11.30 -5.60 -2.98
C SER A 200 -10.32 -6.31 -3.91
N LEU A 201 -9.07 -6.48 -3.49
CA LEU A 201 -8.00 -7.09 -4.29
C LEU A 201 -7.55 -8.45 -3.73
N GLU A 202 -8.42 -9.13 -2.99
CA GLU A 202 -8.10 -10.35 -2.25
C GLU A 202 -8.16 -11.64 -3.09
N ASN A 203 -8.79 -11.60 -4.26
CA ASN A 203 -8.88 -12.77 -5.13
C ASN A 203 -8.90 -12.44 -6.62
N TYR A 204 -8.63 -13.46 -7.43
CA TYR A 204 -8.55 -13.35 -8.89
C TYR A 204 -9.82 -12.76 -9.51
N ALA A 205 -11.01 -13.24 -9.13
CA ALA A 205 -12.26 -12.82 -9.76
C ALA A 205 -12.49 -11.31 -9.59
N GLN A 206 -12.25 -10.78 -8.38
CA GLN A 206 -12.33 -9.35 -8.11
C GLN A 206 -11.27 -8.57 -8.90
N VAL A 207 -10.00 -8.99 -8.83
CA VAL A 207 -8.90 -8.33 -9.55
C VAL A 207 -9.18 -8.29 -11.06
N LYS A 208 -9.65 -9.39 -11.63
CA LYS A 208 -9.99 -9.51 -13.05
C LYS A 208 -11.09 -8.53 -13.45
N SER A 209 -12.12 -8.32 -12.62
CA SER A 209 -13.16 -7.32 -12.89
C SER A 209 -12.60 -5.88 -13.00
N TYR A 210 -11.57 -5.54 -12.23
CA TYR A 210 -10.90 -4.24 -12.31
C TYR A 210 -9.92 -4.14 -13.48
N VAL A 211 -9.37 -5.26 -13.94
CA VAL A 211 -8.65 -5.31 -15.22
C VAL A 211 -9.61 -5.06 -16.38
N ASP A 212 -10.76 -5.74 -16.40
CA ASP A 212 -11.74 -5.66 -17.50
C ASP A 212 -12.38 -4.28 -17.63
N SER A 213 -12.62 -3.64 -16.49
CA SER A 213 -13.07 -2.23 -16.45
C SER A 213 -11.94 -1.22 -16.64
N LYS A 214 -10.71 -1.65 -16.91
CA LYS A 214 -9.48 -0.84 -17.05
C LYS A 214 -9.10 -0.05 -15.78
N ARG A 215 -9.85 -0.19 -14.69
CA ARG A 215 -9.66 0.52 -13.42
C ARG A 215 -8.31 0.19 -12.78
N LEU A 216 -7.88 -1.08 -12.81
CA LEU A 216 -6.61 -1.47 -12.22
C LEU A 216 -5.44 -0.73 -12.88
N TRP A 217 -5.32 -0.79 -14.21
CA TRP A 217 -4.24 -0.11 -14.91
C TRP A 217 -4.36 1.41 -14.88
N GLY A 218 -5.58 1.93 -15.03
CA GLY A 218 -5.84 3.37 -14.97
C GLY A 218 -5.42 4.00 -13.65
N SER A 219 -5.76 3.36 -12.52
CA SER A 219 -5.34 3.83 -11.20
C SER A 219 -3.83 3.67 -10.96
N LEU A 220 -3.24 2.52 -11.32
CA LEU A 220 -1.80 2.27 -11.12
C LEU A 220 -0.90 3.22 -11.95
N ASN A 221 -1.37 3.62 -13.13
CA ASN A 221 -0.63 4.51 -14.01
C ASN A 221 -1.11 5.98 -13.94
N SER A 222 -1.99 6.30 -12.97
CA SER A 222 -2.51 7.66 -12.76
C SER A 222 -3.10 8.29 -14.03
N LEU A 223 -3.83 7.50 -14.82
CA LEU A 223 -4.45 8.00 -16.05
C LEU A 223 -5.58 8.99 -15.72
N MET A 224 -5.78 9.97 -16.60
CA MET A 224 -6.88 10.93 -16.46
C MET A 224 -8.22 10.20 -16.36
N GLY A 225 -9.06 10.60 -15.40
CA GLY A 225 -10.35 9.97 -15.12
C GLY A 225 -10.29 8.78 -14.15
N TYR A 226 -9.10 8.44 -13.61
CA TYR A 226 -8.93 7.42 -12.59
C TYR A 226 -8.33 8.02 -11.32
N SER A 227 -8.75 7.53 -10.15
CA SER A 227 -8.11 7.87 -8.87
C SER A 227 -6.73 7.20 -8.81
N PRO A 228 -5.63 7.97 -8.68
CA PRO A 228 -4.28 7.43 -8.60
C PRO A 228 -4.10 6.50 -7.40
N MET A 229 -3.47 5.34 -7.61
CA MET A 229 -3.13 4.40 -6.55
C MET A 229 -1.74 3.79 -6.75
N PRO A 230 -0.94 3.58 -5.69
CA PRO A 230 -1.23 3.92 -4.29
C PRO A 230 -1.34 5.45 -4.02
N PRO A 231 -1.99 5.89 -2.93
CA PRO A 231 -2.16 7.32 -2.63
C PRO A 231 -0.85 8.08 -2.43
N ILE A 232 0.19 7.35 -1.99
CA ILE A 232 1.53 7.87 -1.75
C ILE A 232 2.53 6.87 -2.33
N GLY A 233 3.37 7.35 -3.24
CA GLY A 233 4.34 6.53 -3.96
C GLY A 233 3.71 5.74 -5.11
N LYS A 234 4.46 5.60 -6.20
CA LYS A 234 4.10 4.74 -7.33
C LYS A 234 4.76 3.38 -7.14
N LEU A 235 4.13 2.31 -7.65
CA LEU A 235 4.85 1.08 -7.93
C LEU A 235 6.08 1.39 -8.80
N THR A 236 7.15 0.62 -8.64
CA THR A 236 8.34 0.77 -9.50
C THR A 236 7.97 0.47 -10.95
N ASP A 237 8.69 1.06 -11.91
CA ASP A 237 8.43 0.82 -13.34
C ASP A 237 8.46 -0.67 -13.71
N CYS A 238 9.22 -1.45 -12.95
CA CYS A 238 9.28 -2.88 -13.12
C CYS A 238 8.07 -3.64 -12.59
N GLN A 239 7.59 -3.27 -11.40
CA GLN A 239 6.34 -3.77 -10.87
C GLN A 239 5.19 -3.45 -11.84
N LEU A 240 5.17 -2.24 -12.40
CA LEU A 240 4.22 -1.86 -13.44
C LEU A 240 4.41 -2.67 -14.72
N THR A 241 5.65 -2.93 -15.14
CA THR A 241 5.96 -3.74 -16.32
C THR A 241 5.40 -5.14 -16.21
N VAL A 242 5.56 -5.82 -15.06
CA VAL A 242 5.00 -7.18 -14.90
C VAL A 242 3.47 -7.18 -14.80
N VAL A 243 2.89 -6.18 -14.14
CA VAL A 243 1.42 -6.00 -14.14
C VAL A 243 0.92 -5.80 -15.57
N LYS A 244 1.57 -4.94 -16.36
CA LYS A 244 1.21 -4.68 -17.76
C LYS A 244 1.36 -5.92 -18.62
N LYS A 245 2.48 -6.63 -18.52
CA LYS A 245 2.70 -7.90 -19.24
C LYS A 245 1.60 -8.92 -18.95
N TRP A 246 1.22 -9.08 -17.68
CA TRP A 246 0.13 -9.99 -17.30
C TRP A 246 -1.22 -9.55 -17.88
N ILE A 247 -1.55 -8.26 -17.80
CA ILE A 247 -2.78 -7.69 -18.39
C ILE A 247 -2.80 -7.93 -19.90
N ASP A 248 -1.71 -7.65 -20.59
CA ASP A 248 -1.58 -7.80 -22.05
C ASP A 248 -1.66 -9.27 -22.50
N ALA A 249 -1.22 -10.20 -21.64
CA ALA A 249 -1.37 -11.64 -21.86
C ALA A 249 -2.79 -12.16 -21.56
N GLY A 250 -3.76 -11.27 -21.32
CA GLY A 250 -5.17 -11.58 -21.09
C GLY A 250 -5.55 -11.68 -19.61
N ALA A 251 -4.67 -11.24 -18.69
CA ALA A 251 -4.88 -11.30 -17.24
C ALA A 251 -5.37 -12.68 -16.77
N LYS A 252 -4.78 -13.73 -17.31
CA LYS A 252 -5.19 -15.11 -17.02
C LYS A 252 -4.95 -15.41 -15.56
N ASN A 253 -5.87 -16.19 -14.98
CA ASN A 253 -5.52 -16.98 -13.81
C ASN A 253 -4.56 -18.04 -14.35
N ASP A 254 -3.31 -17.99 -13.87
CA ASP A 254 -2.25 -18.93 -14.21
C ASP A 254 -2.53 -20.32 -13.64
#